data_AF-A0A2E9N7I2-F1
#
_entry.id   AF-A0A2E9N7I2-F1
#
_cell.length_a   1.000
_cell.length_b   1.000
_cell.length_c   1.000
_cell.angle_alpha   90.00
_cell.angle_beta   90.00
_cell.angle_gamma   90.00
#
_symmetry.space_group_name_H-M   'P 1'
#
loop_
_entity.id
_entity.type
_entity.pdbx_description
1 polymer ?
#
loop_
_entity_poly.entity_id
_entity_poly.type
_entity_poly.pdbx_seq_one_letter_code
_entity_poly.pdbx_strand_id
1 'polypeptide(L)'
;MVRLSLLREVVRLPRLQITLHVLDRELGRRVYRHHTRRHPRYRLIGNKTLGVGLIQLAEFEGVEEYLGSINGKNSAAYYARKALRRGYRISIIDRNEYVDDIFQINTSIEARQGQKMASAYQERQSEYPVQEDYRYFGVLDETGRLHAYCWLLVAGEVATADTLLGHAETLNDGTMYLLMTRIVEWLYEQGTTDYLMYDTFYGASDGLVMFKRKLGFRPYRVSWRLAG
;
A
#
# COMPACT_ATOMS: atom_id res chain seq x y z
N MET A 1 -18.82 -5.49 -20.13
CA MET A 1 -19.84 -4.42 -20.13
C MET A 1 -19.67 -3.63 -18.82
N VAL A 2 -19.16 -2.40 -18.87
CA VAL A 2 -19.03 -1.56 -17.66
C VAL A 2 -20.44 -1.16 -17.23
N ARG A 3 -20.88 -1.56 -16.03
CA ARG A 3 -22.22 -1.22 -15.53
C ARG A 3 -22.38 0.31 -15.47
N LEU A 4 -23.53 0.84 -15.91
CA LEU A 4 -23.85 2.28 -15.85
C LEU A 4 -23.65 2.89 -14.45
N SER A 5 -23.80 2.11 -13.39
CA SER A 5 -23.53 2.52 -12.01
C SER A 5 -22.06 2.90 -11.79
N LEU A 6 -21.12 2.15 -12.35
CA LEU A 6 -19.68 2.42 -12.23
C LEU A 6 -19.30 3.74 -12.92
N LEU A 7 -19.93 4.04 -14.06
CA LEU A 7 -19.70 5.30 -14.77
C LEU A 7 -20.19 6.51 -13.96
N ARG A 8 -21.34 6.39 -13.28
CA ARG A 8 -21.85 7.46 -12.40
C ARG A 8 -20.97 7.67 -11.17
N GLU A 9 -20.48 6.59 -10.55
CA GLU A 9 -19.53 6.67 -9.43
C GLU A 9 -18.22 7.36 -9.84
N VAL A 10 -17.67 6.97 -10.99
CA VAL A 10 -16.44 7.54 -11.55
C VAL A 10 -16.53 9.05 -11.78
N VAL A 11 -17.67 9.55 -12.26
CA VAL A 11 -17.88 10.98 -12.51
C VAL A 11 -17.90 11.80 -11.21
N ARG A 12 -18.36 11.20 -10.11
CA ARG A 12 -18.48 11.87 -8.81
C ARG A 12 -17.23 11.81 -7.94
N LEU A 13 -16.18 11.08 -8.38
CA LEU A 13 -14.95 10.99 -7.60
C LEU A 13 -14.31 12.37 -7.43
N PRO A 14 -13.87 12.74 -6.22
CA PRO A 14 -13.10 13.95 -6.00
C PRO A 14 -11.82 13.92 -6.83
N ARG A 15 -11.41 15.09 -7.31
CA ARG A 15 -10.23 15.26 -8.15
C ARG A 15 -9.09 15.83 -7.33
N LEU A 16 -7.92 15.21 -7.44
CA LEU A 16 -6.68 15.66 -6.83
C LEU A 16 -5.60 15.78 -7.89
N GLN A 17 -4.66 16.69 -7.65
CA GLN A 17 -3.41 16.75 -8.37
C GLN A 17 -2.29 16.44 -7.39
N ILE A 18 -1.43 15.49 -7.72
CA ILE A 18 -0.35 15.02 -6.85
C ILE A 18 0.98 15.13 -7.60
N THR A 19 1.97 15.74 -6.97
CA THR A 19 3.32 15.91 -7.49
C THR A 19 4.23 14.83 -6.92
N LEU A 20 4.85 14.04 -7.79
CA LEU A 20 5.90 13.10 -7.43
C LEU A 20 7.22 13.85 -7.32
N HIS A 21 7.86 13.76 -6.16
CA HIS A 21 9.22 14.25 -5.93
C HIS A 21 10.07 13.10 -5.38
N VAL A 22 11.00 12.61 -6.19
CA VAL A 22 11.84 11.43 -5.93
C VAL A 22 13.28 11.84 -6.16
N LEU A 23 14.19 11.47 -5.26
CA LEU A 23 15.62 11.82 -5.34
C LEU A 23 16.26 11.17 -6.57
N ASP A 24 16.01 9.87 -6.77
CA ASP A 24 16.38 9.17 -7.99
C ASP A 24 15.47 9.60 -9.16
N ARG A 25 16.03 10.42 -10.05
CA ARG A 25 15.34 10.93 -11.26
C ARG A 25 14.88 9.83 -12.20
N GLU A 26 15.62 8.72 -12.33
CA GLU A 26 15.21 7.60 -13.18
C GLU A 26 14.04 6.83 -12.57
N LEU A 27 14.10 6.58 -11.25
CA LEU A 27 12.99 6.01 -10.49
C LEU A 27 11.74 6.90 -10.63
N GLY A 28 11.88 8.22 -10.41
CA GLY A 28 10.77 9.17 -10.55
C GLY A 28 10.14 9.14 -11.94
N ARG A 29 10.94 9.15 -13.01
CA ARG A 29 10.46 9.00 -14.40
C ARG A 29 9.78 7.65 -14.63
N ARG A 30 10.30 6.56 -14.06
CA ARG A 30 9.71 5.21 -14.19
C ARG A 30 8.35 5.14 -13.50
N VAL A 31 8.26 5.64 -12.27
CA VAL A 31 7.02 5.70 -11.47
C VAL A 31 5.97 6.56 -12.17
N TYR A 32 6.35 7.77 -12.59
CA TYR A 32 5.46 8.68 -13.32
C TYR A 32 4.93 8.05 -14.61
N ARG A 33 5.80 7.43 -15.43
CA ARG A 33 5.37 6.70 -16.64
C ARG A 33 4.43 5.54 -16.30
N HIS A 34 4.70 4.80 -15.24
CA HIS A 34 3.82 3.71 -14.80
C HIS A 34 2.43 4.20 -14.38
N HIS A 35 2.35 5.37 -13.73
CA HIS A 35 1.11 5.94 -13.23
C HIS A 35 0.26 6.55 -14.36
N THR A 36 0.93 7.14 -15.35
CA THR A 36 0.28 7.87 -16.45
C THR A 36 0.09 7.06 -17.73
N ARG A 37 0.77 5.91 -17.91
CA ARG A 37 0.57 5.03 -19.08
C ARG A 37 -0.90 4.65 -19.23
N ARG A 38 -1.36 4.41 -20.46
CA ARG A 38 -2.74 3.97 -20.72
C ARG A 38 -3.07 2.69 -19.94
N HIS A 39 -4.24 2.66 -19.33
CA HIS A 39 -4.68 1.51 -18.53
C HIS A 39 -4.82 0.27 -19.43
N PRO A 40 -4.29 -0.91 -19.04
CA PRO A 40 -4.25 -2.10 -19.90
C PRO A 40 -5.62 -2.54 -20.42
N ARG A 41 -6.67 -2.42 -19.57
CA ARG A 41 -8.05 -2.77 -19.93
C ARG A 41 -8.89 -1.59 -20.45
N TYR A 42 -8.48 -0.35 -20.17
CA TYR A 42 -9.29 0.85 -20.44
C TYR A 42 -8.42 1.95 -21.06
N ARG A 43 -8.14 1.82 -22.36
CA ARG A 43 -7.10 2.61 -23.06
C ARG A 43 -7.32 4.13 -23.09
N LEU A 44 -8.49 4.62 -22.67
CA LEU A 44 -8.84 6.04 -22.60
C LEU A 44 -8.47 6.71 -21.27
N ILE A 45 -8.06 5.95 -20.24
CA ILE A 45 -7.65 6.47 -18.94
C ILE A 45 -6.21 6.05 -18.61
N GLY A 46 -5.51 6.83 -17.79
CA GLY A 46 -4.19 6.46 -17.28
C GLY A 46 -4.29 5.39 -16.19
N ASN A 47 -3.25 4.58 -16.05
CA ASN A 47 -3.21 3.37 -15.22
C ASN A 47 -3.56 3.64 -13.75
N LYS A 48 -2.96 4.68 -13.14
CA LYS A 48 -3.22 5.07 -11.73
C LYS A 48 -3.92 6.42 -11.65
N THR A 49 -4.88 6.69 -12.53
CA THR A 49 -5.55 8.02 -12.59
C THR A 49 -6.98 8.01 -12.06
N LEU A 50 -7.61 6.83 -11.94
CA LEU A 50 -9.02 6.71 -11.63
C LEU A 50 -9.27 5.66 -10.54
N GLY A 51 -10.02 6.05 -9.51
CA GLY A 51 -10.30 5.20 -8.36
C GLY A 51 -9.05 4.92 -7.53
N VAL A 52 -8.07 5.82 -7.54
CA VAL A 52 -6.84 5.68 -6.75
C VAL A 52 -7.21 5.67 -5.28
N GLY A 53 -6.81 4.62 -4.56
CA GLY A 53 -7.05 4.53 -3.13
C GLY A 53 -6.04 5.39 -2.40
N LEU A 54 -6.52 6.48 -1.79
CA LEU A 54 -5.71 7.38 -0.98
C LEU A 54 -6.27 7.52 0.43
N ILE A 55 -5.38 7.67 1.40
CA ILE A 55 -5.65 8.35 2.67
C ILE A 55 -5.05 9.74 2.54
N GLN A 56 -5.85 10.79 2.76
CA GLN A 56 -5.33 12.15 2.89
C GLN A 56 -4.96 12.36 4.35
N LEU A 57 -3.67 12.51 4.64
CA LEU A 57 -3.19 12.62 6.02
C LEU A 57 -3.65 13.95 6.65
N ALA A 58 -3.68 15.02 5.88
CA ALA A 58 -4.17 16.33 6.32
C ALA A 58 -5.69 16.40 6.61
N GLU A 59 -6.47 15.35 6.31
CA GLU A 59 -7.88 15.28 6.73
C GLU A 59 -8.02 15.05 8.25
N PHE A 60 -6.95 14.68 8.94
CA PHE A 60 -6.92 14.45 10.38
C PHE A 60 -5.91 15.41 11.04
N GLU A 61 -6.24 15.91 12.23
CA GLU A 61 -5.36 16.75 13.06
C GLU A 61 -4.09 16.00 13.51
N GLY A 62 -4.15 14.67 13.52
CA GLY A 62 -2.99 13.84 13.79
C GLY A 62 -3.30 12.35 13.82
N VAL A 63 -2.28 11.59 14.19
CA VAL A 63 -2.31 10.12 14.19
C VAL A 63 -3.41 9.53 15.08
N GLU A 64 -3.66 10.12 16.24
CA GLU A 64 -4.69 9.66 17.18
C GLU A 64 -6.11 9.80 16.60
N GLU A 65 -6.38 10.91 15.90
CA GLU A 65 -7.67 11.11 15.24
C GLU A 65 -7.84 10.12 14.07
N TYR A 66 -6.78 9.90 13.29
CA TYR A 66 -6.80 8.85 12.25
C TYR A 66 -7.13 7.48 12.84
N LEU A 67 -6.40 7.04 13.87
CA LEU A 67 -6.63 5.75 14.54
C LEU A 67 -8.03 5.67 15.16
N GLY A 68 -8.54 6.78 15.69
CA GLY A 68 -9.91 6.93 16.18
C GLY A 68 -10.95 6.68 15.08
N SER A 69 -10.72 7.23 13.88
CA SER A 69 -11.62 7.09 12.72
C SER A 69 -11.74 5.65 12.20
N ILE A 70 -10.71 4.82 12.43
CA ILE A 70 -10.67 3.40 12.06
C ILE A 70 -10.77 2.47 13.27
N ASN A 71 -11.37 2.94 14.37
CA ASN A 71 -11.57 2.18 15.59
C ASN A 71 -12.94 1.48 15.65
N GLY A 72 -13.13 0.61 16.64
CA GLY A 72 -14.38 -0.14 16.87
C GLY A 72 -14.25 -1.64 16.63
N LYS A 73 -15.36 -2.39 16.80
CA LYS A 73 -15.36 -3.85 16.67
C LYS A 73 -15.09 -4.27 15.22
N ASN A 74 -14.18 -5.23 15.02
CA ASN A 74 -13.77 -5.72 13.69
C ASN A 74 -13.21 -4.60 12.76
N SER A 75 -12.72 -3.49 13.32
CA SER A 75 -12.08 -2.40 12.58
C SER A 75 -10.60 -2.67 12.28
N ALA A 76 -9.95 -1.82 11.48
CA ALA A 76 -8.52 -1.94 11.24
C ALA A 76 -7.71 -1.79 12.54
N ALA A 77 -8.02 -0.79 13.38
CA ALA A 77 -7.33 -0.61 14.66
C ALA A 77 -7.55 -1.80 15.61
N TYR A 78 -8.73 -2.44 15.57
CA TYR A 78 -8.97 -3.67 16.33
C TYR A 78 -8.05 -4.81 15.89
N TYR A 79 -7.90 -5.05 14.58
CA TYR A 79 -7.02 -6.10 14.08
C TYR A 79 -5.53 -5.78 14.28
N ALA A 80 -5.12 -4.52 14.17
CA ALA A 80 -3.77 -4.09 14.51
C ALA A 80 -3.43 -4.41 15.98
N ARG A 81 -4.32 -4.03 16.93
CA ARG A 81 -4.16 -4.38 18.34
C ARG A 81 -4.21 -5.88 18.60
N LYS A 82 -4.99 -6.65 17.81
CA LYS A 82 -5.03 -8.11 17.88
C LYS A 82 -3.66 -8.71 17.52
N ALA A 83 -3.03 -8.22 16.46
CA ALA A 83 -1.70 -8.66 16.06
C ALA A 83 -0.66 -8.34 17.16
N LEU A 84 -0.67 -7.11 17.70
CA LEU A 84 0.23 -6.75 18.82
C LEU A 84 0.07 -7.69 20.02
N ARG A 85 -1.16 -8.01 20.43
CA ARG A 85 -1.42 -8.96 21.53
C ARG A 85 -0.94 -10.39 21.26
N ARG A 86 -0.66 -10.73 20.01
CA ARG A 86 -0.13 -12.03 19.59
C ARG A 86 1.39 -12.05 19.47
N GLY A 87 2.07 -11.01 19.93
CA GLY A 87 3.54 -10.93 19.94
C GLY A 87 4.14 -10.36 18.65
N TYR A 88 3.31 -9.96 17.68
CA TYR A 88 3.83 -9.31 16.47
C TYR A 88 4.27 -7.89 16.77
N ARG A 89 5.38 -7.47 16.15
CA ARG A 89 5.89 -6.09 16.16
C ARG A 89 6.11 -5.58 14.74
N ILE A 90 6.14 -4.26 14.58
CA ILE A 90 6.53 -3.59 13.34
C ILE A 90 8.00 -3.16 13.44
N SER A 91 8.74 -3.24 12.33
CA SER A 91 10.07 -2.63 12.21
C SER A 91 10.27 -2.07 10.80
N ILE A 92 11.12 -1.05 10.69
CA ILE A 92 11.85 -0.81 9.44
C ILE A 92 12.94 -1.88 9.36
N ILE A 93 13.10 -2.52 8.20
CA ILE A 93 13.99 -3.67 8.00
C ILE A 93 14.98 -3.43 6.87
N ASP A 94 16.14 -4.09 6.92
CA ASP A 94 16.93 -4.35 5.72
C ASP A 94 16.37 -5.61 5.03
N ARG A 95 15.95 -5.47 3.76
CA ARG A 95 15.41 -6.61 2.99
C ARG A 95 16.41 -7.75 2.87
N ASN A 96 17.69 -7.45 2.85
CA ASN A 96 18.75 -8.45 2.68
C ASN A 96 18.90 -9.36 3.90
N GLU A 97 18.46 -8.94 5.08
CA GLU A 97 18.40 -9.78 6.28
C GLU A 97 17.21 -10.76 6.26
N TYR A 98 16.22 -10.54 5.38
CA TYR A 98 14.96 -11.27 5.34
C TYR A 98 14.66 -11.91 3.97
N VAL A 99 15.67 -12.15 3.14
CA VAL A 99 15.50 -12.69 1.78
C VAL A 99 14.67 -13.97 1.76
N ASP A 100 14.97 -14.90 2.66
CA ASP A 100 14.28 -16.19 2.74
C ASP A 100 12.83 -16.03 3.22
N ASP A 101 12.58 -15.21 4.23
CA ASP A 101 11.23 -14.94 4.70
C ASP A 101 10.38 -14.22 3.65
N ILE A 102 10.95 -13.25 2.92
CA ILE A 102 10.28 -12.56 1.81
C ILE A 102 9.89 -13.57 0.74
N PHE A 103 10.79 -14.49 0.38
CA PHE A 103 10.51 -15.54 -0.58
C PHE A 103 9.37 -16.47 -0.10
N GLN A 104 9.40 -16.89 1.17
CA GLN A 104 8.33 -17.69 1.77
C GLN A 104 6.98 -16.95 1.75
N ILE A 105 6.94 -15.66 2.13
CA ILE A 105 5.71 -14.84 2.06
C ILE A 105 5.16 -14.79 0.64
N ASN A 106 6.03 -14.56 -0.35
CA ASN A 106 5.63 -14.45 -1.75
C ASN A 106 5.03 -15.74 -2.30
N THR A 107 5.55 -16.87 -1.86
CA THR A 107 5.18 -18.22 -2.32
C THR A 107 4.14 -18.91 -1.44
N SER A 108 3.82 -18.35 -0.27
CA SER A 108 2.83 -18.91 0.67
C SER A 108 1.40 -19.02 0.13
N ILE A 109 1.10 -18.36 -0.99
CA ILE A 109 -0.19 -18.47 -1.67
C ILE A 109 0.02 -18.43 -3.19
N GLU A 110 -0.52 -19.40 -3.92
CA GLU A 110 -0.29 -19.51 -5.37
C GLU A 110 -0.97 -18.38 -6.17
N ALA A 111 -2.16 -18.00 -5.73
CA ALA A 111 -2.96 -16.96 -6.37
C ALA A 111 -3.36 -15.88 -5.36
N ARG A 112 -3.01 -14.62 -5.65
CA ARG A 112 -3.47 -13.46 -4.88
C ARG A 112 -4.54 -12.72 -5.68
N GLN A 113 -5.66 -12.41 -5.03
CA GLN A 113 -6.80 -11.72 -5.65
C GLN A 113 -7.34 -12.45 -6.90
N GLY A 114 -7.30 -13.78 -6.89
CA GLY A 114 -7.74 -14.60 -8.01
C GLY A 114 -6.83 -14.54 -9.23
N GLN A 115 -5.60 -14.05 -9.10
CA GLN A 115 -4.59 -14.00 -10.16
C GLN A 115 -3.32 -14.72 -9.68
N LYS A 116 -2.68 -15.44 -10.60
CA LYS A 116 -1.35 -16.03 -10.34
C LYS A 116 -0.36 -14.90 -10.07
N MET A 117 0.50 -15.07 -9.07
CA MET A 117 1.59 -14.14 -8.80
C MET A 117 2.51 -14.01 -10.03
N ALA A 118 3.05 -12.81 -10.27
CA ALA A 118 4.04 -12.62 -11.33
C ALA A 118 5.32 -13.40 -11.01
N SER A 119 6.02 -13.90 -12.03
CA SER A 119 7.20 -14.76 -11.87
C SER A 119 8.30 -14.13 -10.99
N ALA A 120 8.48 -12.81 -11.08
CA ALA A 120 9.45 -12.08 -10.26
C ALA A 120 9.23 -12.23 -8.74
N TYR A 121 8.00 -12.53 -8.28
CA TYR A 121 7.73 -12.84 -6.87
C TYR A 121 7.98 -14.32 -6.54
N GLN A 122 7.96 -15.20 -7.54
CA GLN A 122 8.15 -16.64 -7.41
C GLN A 122 9.62 -17.04 -7.52
N GLU A 123 10.50 -16.10 -7.85
CA GLU A 123 11.94 -16.30 -7.93
C GLU A 123 12.60 -15.79 -6.64
N ARG A 124 13.34 -16.68 -5.98
CA ARG A 124 14.16 -16.32 -4.82
C ARG A 124 15.26 -15.38 -5.29
N GLN A 125 15.29 -14.19 -4.72
CA GLN A 125 16.37 -13.24 -4.95
C GLN A 125 17.57 -13.63 -4.09
N SER A 126 18.79 -13.34 -4.53
CA SER A 126 19.98 -13.45 -3.67
C SER A 126 20.21 -12.18 -2.86
N GLU A 127 19.82 -11.03 -3.42
CA GLU A 127 19.92 -9.72 -2.80
C GLU A 127 18.83 -8.79 -3.35
N TYR A 128 18.55 -7.74 -2.60
CA TYR A 128 17.70 -6.63 -3.01
C TYR A 128 18.51 -5.34 -3.06
N PRO A 129 18.36 -4.51 -4.12
CA PRO A 129 19.09 -3.25 -4.23
C PRO A 129 18.66 -2.28 -3.12
N VAL A 130 19.59 -1.50 -2.59
CA VAL A 130 19.22 -0.39 -1.68
C VAL A 130 18.71 0.78 -2.52
N GLN A 131 17.57 1.34 -2.14
CA GLN A 131 16.97 2.49 -2.83
C GLN A 131 16.60 3.56 -1.81
N GLU A 132 17.18 4.75 -1.92
CA GLU A 132 17.07 5.83 -0.92
C GLU A 132 15.64 6.34 -0.73
N ASP A 133 14.85 6.37 -1.81
CA ASP A 133 13.46 6.82 -1.80
C ASP A 133 12.49 5.79 -1.19
N TYR A 134 12.97 4.58 -0.88
CA TYR A 134 12.15 3.54 -0.26
C TYR A 134 12.38 3.42 1.24
N ARG A 135 11.32 3.04 1.93
CA ARG A 135 11.35 2.49 3.28
C ARG A 135 10.74 1.09 3.26
N TYR A 136 11.39 0.17 3.93
CA TYR A 136 10.97 -1.23 3.95
C TYR A 136 10.48 -1.57 5.35
N PHE A 137 9.19 -1.89 5.45
CA PHE A 137 8.54 -2.25 6.71
C PHE A 137 8.31 -3.74 6.77
N GLY A 138 8.48 -4.31 7.97
CA GLY A 138 8.26 -5.72 8.26
C GLY A 138 7.48 -5.93 9.54
N VAL A 139 6.53 -6.85 9.53
CA VAL A 139 5.86 -7.38 10.72
C VAL A 139 6.60 -8.64 11.16
N LEU A 140 7.23 -8.57 12.32
CA LEU A 140 8.06 -9.63 12.89
C LEU A 140 7.34 -10.30 14.06
N ASP A 141 7.51 -11.60 14.24
CA ASP A 141 7.13 -12.30 15.47
C ASP A 141 8.20 -12.19 16.56
N GLU A 142 7.95 -12.76 17.74
CA GLU A 142 8.87 -12.75 18.88
C GLU A 142 10.24 -13.39 18.58
N THR A 143 10.30 -14.33 17.64
CA THR A 143 11.54 -14.98 17.20
C THR A 143 12.34 -14.12 16.22
N GLY A 144 11.74 -13.06 15.69
CA GLY A 144 12.32 -12.19 14.68
C GLY A 144 12.00 -12.60 13.25
N ARG A 145 11.16 -13.62 13.02
CA ARG A 145 10.75 -14.05 11.67
C ARG A 145 9.77 -13.07 11.06
N LEU A 146 9.92 -12.79 9.77
CA LEU A 146 9.06 -11.87 9.02
C LEU A 146 7.78 -12.57 8.52
N HIS A 147 6.63 -11.94 8.79
CA HIS A 147 5.30 -12.46 8.45
C HIS A 147 4.52 -11.60 7.46
N ALA A 148 4.82 -10.30 7.39
CA ALA A 148 4.27 -9.40 6.40
C ALA A 148 5.25 -8.27 6.13
N TYR A 149 5.21 -7.71 4.92
CA TYR A 149 6.11 -6.62 4.56
C TYR A 149 5.46 -5.62 3.61
N CYS A 150 5.97 -4.39 3.65
CA CYS A 150 5.63 -3.33 2.72
C CYS A 150 6.88 -2.64 2.21
N TRP A 151 6.93 -2.41 0.89
CA TRP A 151 7.89 -1.50 0.28
C TRP A 151 7.17 -0.19 0.02
N LEU A 152 7.53 0.83 0.78
CA LEU A 152 6.91 2.15 0.73
C LEU A 152 7.83 3.09 -0.04
N LEU A 153 7.39 3.55 -1.23
CA LEU A 153 8.06 4.62 -1.95
C LEU A 153 7.62 5.96 -1.36
N VAL A 154 8.53 6.76 -0.81
CA VAL A 154 8.24 8.12 -0.36
C VAL A 154 8.61 9.09 -1.47
N ALA A 155 7.60 9.67 -2.13
CA ALA A 155 7.75 10.49 -3.33
C ALA A 155 7.25 11.93 -3.11
N GLY A 156 7.67 12.57 -2.02
CA GLY A 156 7.26 13.92 -1.64
C GLY A 156 5.83 13.96 -1.11
N GLU A 157 4.92 14.60 -1.87
CA GLU A 157 3.51 14.77 -1.50
C GLU A 157 2.80 13.42 -1.24
N VAL A 158 3.29 12.33 -1.82
CA VAL A 158 2.69 10.99 -1.69
C VAL A 158 3.70 9.93 -1.27
N ALA A 159 3.29 9.05 -0.36
CA ALA A 159 3.92 7.77 -0.12
C ALA A 159 3.09 6.66 -0.76
N THR A 160 3.71 5.76 -1.53
CA THR A 160 3.01 4.67 -2.23
C THR A 160 3.41 3.33 -1.66
N ALA A 161 2.42 2.56 -1.19
CA ALA A 161 2.61 1.16 -0.82
C ALA A 161 2.73 0.30 -2.10
N ASP A 162 3.93 0.27 -2.68
CA ASP A 162 4.23 -0.38 -3.97
C ASP A 162 4.12 -1.90 -3.89
N THR A 163 4.62 -2.47 -2.79
CA THR A 163 4.45 -3.89 -2.46
C THR A 163 3.89 -3.98 -1.06
N LEU A 164 2.88 -4.83 -0.87
CA LEU A 164 2.23 -5.04 0.41
C LEU A 164 1.75 -6.48 0.46
N LEU A 165 2.49 -7.35 1.16
CA LEU A 165 2.22 -8.78 1.20
C LEU A 165 2.34 -9.32 2.63
N GLY A 166 1.56 -10.36 2.91
CA GLY A 166 1.59 -11.10 4.17
C GLY A 166 1.52 -12.60 3.91
N HIS A 167 2.11 -13.37 4.82
CA HIS A 167 2.14 -14.82 4.79
C HIS A 167 0.73 -15.38 4.95
N ALA A 168 0.34 -16.36 4.12
CA ALA A 168 -1.01 -16.90 4.08
C ALA A 168 -1.55 -17.34 5.46
N GLU A 169 -0.69 -17.99 6.26
CA GLU A 169 -1.05 -18.52 7.58
C GLU A 169 -1.37 -17.42 8.61
N THR A 170 -0.76 -16.24 8.48
CA THR A 170 -0.87 -15.16 9.48
C THR A 170 -1.69 -13.96 9.02
N LEU A 171 -2.31 -14.01 7.83
CA LEU A 171 -3.22 -12.96 7.35
C LEU A 171 -4.39 -12.69 8.32
N ASN A 172 -4.92 -13.75 8.94
CA ASN A 172 -6.05 -13.66 9.88
C ASN A 172 -5.66 -13.15 11.27
N ASP A 173 -4.37 -12.92 11.50
CA ASP A 173 -3.85 -12.43 12.77
C ASP A 173 -3.92 -10.92 12.89
N GLY A 174 -4.15 -10.24 11.77
CA GLY A 174 -4.20 -8.79 11.68
C GLY A 174 -2.86 -8.17 11.30
N THR A 175 -1.87 -8.96 10.87
CA THR A 175 -0.52 -8.50 10.46
C THR A 175 -0.59 -7.41 9.39
N MET A 176 -1.45 -7.55 8.39
CA MET A 176 -1.64 -6.53 7.34
C MET A 176 -2.22 -5.21 7.87
N TYR A 177 -3.13 -5.28 8.85
CA TYR A 177 -3.69 -4.07 9.47
C TYR A 177 -2.67 -3.40 10.39
N LEU A 178 -1.89 -4.19 11.15
CA LEU A 178 -0.77 -3.69 11.94
C LEU A 178 0.24 -2.97 11.03
N LEU A 179 0.65 -3.59 9.93
CA LEU A 179 1.58 -3.03 8.96
C LEU A 179 1.10 -1.66 8.44
N MET A 180 -0.15 -1.59 7.96
CA MET A 180 -0.66 -0.34 7.38
C MET A 180 -0.92 0.76 8.39
N THR A 181 -1.47 0.43 9.57
CA THR A 181 -1.69 1.44 10.62
C THR A 181 -0.38 2.04 11.10
N ARG A 182 0.66 1.21 11.29
CA ARG A 182 1.98 1.67 11.69
C ARG A 182 2.71 2.48 10.61
N ILE A 183 2.49 2.18 9.33
CA ILE A 183 2.98 3.02 8.23
C ILE A 183 2.34 4.41 8.27
N VAL A 184 1.03 4.49 8.54
CA VAL A 184 0.34 5.79 8.67
C VAL A 184 0.88 6.57 9.86
N GLU A 185 1.05 5.90 11.01
CA GLU A 185 1.68 6.50 12.20
C GLU A 185 3.08 7.05 11.86
N TRP A 186 3.92 6.26 11.21
CA TRP A 186 5.26 6.69 10.78
C TRP A 186 5.21 7.88 9.83
N LEU A 187 4.26 7.95 8.90
CA LEU A 187 4.11 9.08 7.99
C LEU A 187 3.75 10.39 8.71
N TYR A 188 2.90 10.32 9.75
CA TYR A 188 2.65 11.48 10.62
C TYR A 188 3.91 11.91 11.37
N GLU A 189 4.70 10.98 11.88
CA GLU A 189 5.97 11.28 12.55
C GLU A 189 6.97 11.96 11.61
N GLN A 190 7.01 11.58 10.33
CA GLN A 190 7.88 12.23 9.35
C GLN A 190 7.37 13.63 8.97
N GLY A 191 6.04 13.81 8.82
CA GLY A 191 5.44 15.11 8.49
C GLY A 191 5.77 15.65 7.09
N THR A 192 6.26 14.81 6.18
CA THR A 192 6.73 15.22 4.84
C THR A 192 5.79 14.85 3.69
N THR A 193 4.65 14.23 3.98
CA THR A 193 3.78 13.60 2.98
C THR A 193 2.32 13.92 3.28
N ASP A 194 1.54 14.23 2.24
CA ASP A 194 0.13 14.57 2.35
C ASP A 194 -0.78 13.37 2.10
N TYR A 195 -0.31 12.38 1.34
CA TYR A 195 -1.11 11.25 0.90
C TYR A 195 -0.40 9.91 1.12
N LEU A 196 -1.12 8.91 1.62
CA LEU A 196 -0.74 7.50 1.49
C LEU A 196 -1.56 6.86 0.37
N MET A 197 -0.89 6.32 -0.65
CA MET A 197 -1.50 5.62 -1.77
C MET A 197 -1.36 4.11 -1.67
N TYR A 198 -2.46 3.40 -1.95
CA TYR A 198 -2.43 1.96 -2.17
C TYR A 198 -3.35 1.52 -3.32
N ASP A 199 -2.76 1.39 -4.51
CA ASP A 199 -3.37 0.87 -5.73
C ASP A 199 -4.75 1.50 -6.06
N THR A 200 -5.56 0.90 -6.93
CA THR A 200 -6.90 1.37 -7.28
C THR A 200 -8.00 0.54 -6.62
N PHE A 201 -9.17 1.13 -6.39
CA PHE A 201 -10.38 0.42 -5.98
C PHE A 201 -10.98 -0.38 -7.14
N TYR A 202 -10.89 0.16 -8.36
CA TYR A 202 -11.42 -0.51 -9.53
C TYR A 202 -10.47 -1.61 -9.99
N GLY A 203 -11.00 -2.83 -10.14
CA GLY A 203 -10.24 -4.03 -10.46
C GLY A 203 -9.76 -4.83 -9.25
N ALA A 204 -9.94 -4.30 -8.03
CA ALA A 204 -9.65 -5.00 -6.78
C ALA A 204 -10.72 -6.06 -6.47
N SER A 205 -10.33 -7.12 -5.75
CA SER A 205 -11.28 -8.07 -5.17
C SER A 205 -12.09 -7.43 -4.04
N ASP A 206 -13.26 -8.00 -3.72
CA ASP A 206 -14.11 -7.50 -2.62
C ASP A 206 -13.38 -7.46 -1.27
N GLY A 207 -12.53 -8.45 -1.02
CA GLY A 207 -11.66 -8.49 0.17
C GLY A 207 -10.66 -7.35 0.20
N LEU A 208 -10.04 -7.02 -0.94
CA LEU A 208 -9.10 -5.89 -1.01
C LEU A 208 -9.83 -4.55 -0.87
N VAL A 209 -11.02 -4.41 -1.46
CA VAL A 209 -11.87 -3.21 -1.28
C VAL A 209 -12.26 -3.04 0.19
N MET A 210 -12.65 -4.13 0.87
CA MET A 210 -12.98 -4.11 2.29
C MET A 210 -11.77 -3.71 3.14
N PHE A 211 -10.60 -4.29 2.87
CA PHE A 211 -9.34 -3.97 3.54
C PHE A 211 -9.03 -2.47 3.44
N LYS A 212 -9.06 -1.91 2.22
CA LYS A 212 -8.85 -0.48 1.97
C LYS A 212 -9.83 0.40 2.75
N ARG A 213 -11.13 0.08 2.69
CA ARG A 213 -12.17 0.84 3.42
C ARG A 213 -11.98 0.81 4.93
N LYS A 214 -11.62 -0.33 5.51
CA LYS A 214 -11.37 -0.46 6.95
C LYS A 214 -10.19 0.40 7.42
N LEU A 215 -9.22 0.64 6.55
CA LEU A 215 -8.06 1.49 6.80
C LEU A 215 -8.31 2.98 6.51
N GLY A 216 -9.50 3.35 6.02
CA GLY A 216 -9.85 4.73 5.71
C GLY A 216 -9.49 5.18 4.30
N PHE A 217 -8.97 4.30 3.43
CA PHE A 217 -8.74 4.66 2.03
C PHE A 217 -10.04 5.02 1.32
N ARG A 218 -10.00 6.07 0.51
CA ARG A 218 -11.10 6.51 -0.36
C ARG A 218 -10.63 6.57 -1.82
N PRO A 219 -11.53 6.35 -2.80
CA PRO A 219 -11.19 6.44 -4.20
C PRO A 219 -11.16 7.89 -4.70
N TYR A 220 -10.13 8.24 -5.48
CA TYR A 220 -9.97 9.57 -6.08
C TYR A 220 -9.68 9.49 -7.58
N ARG A 221 -9.90 10.61 -8.28
CA ARG A 221 -9.34 10.85 -9.61
C ARG A 221 -8.08 11.69 -9.45
N VAL A 222 -6.95 11.17 -9.91
CA VAL A 222 -5.63 11.80 -9.71
C VAL A 222 -5.03 12.24 -11.03
N SER A 223 -4.56 13.48 -11.06
CA SER A 223 -3.64 14.01 -12.07
C SER A 223 -2.23 14.01 -11.50
N TRP A 224 -1.31 13.29 -12.14
CA TRP A 224 0.08 13.17 -11.69
C TRP A 224 0.93 14.27 -12.31
N ARG A 225 1.82 14.86 -11.51
CA ARG A 225 2.95 15.67 -11.96
C ARG A 225 4.26 15.02 -11.51
N LEU A 226 5.34 15.31 -12.20
CA LEU A 226 6.70 14.95 -11.78
C LEU A 226 7.46 16.25 -11.56
N ALA A 227 8.06 16.41 -10.38
CA ALA A 227 8.96 17.52 -10.11
C ALA A 227 10.20 17.44 -11.03
N GLY A 228 10.63 18.58 -11.57
CA GLY A 228 11.69 18.68 -12.58
C GLY A 228 13.11 18.54 -12.05
#